data_AF-A0A1D6EYC7-F1
#
_entry.id   AF-A0A1D6EYC7-F1
#
_cell.length_a   1.000
_cell.length_b   1.000
_cell.length_c   1.000
_cell.angle_alpha   90.00
_cell.angle_beta   90.00
_cell.angle_gamma   90.00
#
_symmetry.space_group_name_H-M   'P 1'
#
loop_
_entity.id
_entity.type
_entity.pdbx_description
1 polymer ?
#
loop_
_entity_poly.entity_id
_entity_poly.type
_entity_poly.pdbx_seq_one_letter_code
_entity_poly.pdbx_strand_id
1 'polypeptide(L)'
;MYQYIFLWDEDLEVDNFNPRRYLNIVRSEGLEISQPGLDSKLSEIHHRITVRKNTGTFHRRVSRANKRCLREGPPCSGWVEGMAPVFSKYAWQCVWHLIQNDLIHGWGIDYKFGYCAQGDRTKNIGVVDSEFIVHRGVQTLGGSTITKDGIRGKNAQSLRQKAAQVQKSRGRDPGLDMRTKIRRKSRSELRDFQKRWARAAREDRTWVDPFAHSRRKRRNRNPQ
;
A
#
# COMPACT_ATOMS: atom_id res chain seq x y z
N MET A 1 -25.14 -10.50 -2.73
CA MET A 1 -24.40 -9.23 -2.52
C MET A 1 -23.09 -9.53 -1.80
N TYR A 2 -21.98 -8.88 -2.15
CA TYR A 2 -20.64 -9.14 -1.57
C TYR A 2 -20.48 -8.51 -0.16
N GLN A 3 -19.78 -9.20 0.73
CA GLN A 3 -19.45 -8.73 2.09
C GLN A 3 -18.07 -8.06 2.16
N TYR A 4 -17.15 -8.47 1.31
CA TYR A 4 -15.77 -7.98 1.24
C TYR A 4 -15.39 -7.68 -0.21
N ILE A 5 -14.55 -6.67 -0.40
CA ILE A 5 -14.08 -6.18 -1.69
C ILE A 5 -12.55 -6.27 -1.70
N PHE A 6 -12.01 -6.96 -2.71
CA PHE A 6 -10.58 -7.07 -2.96
C PHE A 6 -10.23 -6.08 -4.06
N LEU A 7 -9.32 -5.16 -3.79
CA LEU A 7 -8.83 -4.19 -4.76
C LEU A 7 -7.31 -4.36 -4.88
N TRP A 8 -6.87 -5.12 -5.87
CA TRP A 8 -5.52 -5.68 -5.95
C TRP A 8 -4.82 -5.25 -7.23
N ASP A 9 -3.54 -4.92 -7.12
CA ASP A 9 -2.65 -4.64 -8.25
C ASP A 9 -2.41 -5.91 -9.07
N GLU A 10 -2.05 -5.72 -10.34
CA GLU A 10 -1.90 -6.77 -11.35
C GLU A 10 -0.64 -7.65 -11.17
N ASP A 11 0.32 -7.22 -10.36
CA ASP A 11 1.64 -7.82 -10.22
C ASP A 11 1.80 -8.65 -8.92
N LEU A 12 0.68 -9.14 -8.41
CA LEU A 12 0.58 -9.98 -7.22
C LEU A 12 0.50 -11.47 -7.59
N GLU A 13 1.34 -12.28 -6.96
CA GLU A 13 1.24 -13.74 -7.03
C GLU A 13 0.54 -14.31 -5.81
N VAL A 14 -0.36 -15.25 -6.07
CA VAL A 14 -1.36 -15.73 -5.11
C VAL A 14 -1.22 -17.21 -4.79
N ASP A 15 -0.11 -17.85 -5.19
CA ASP A 15 0.13 -19.28 -5.00
C ASP A 15 0.03 -19.74 -3.54
N ASN A 16 0.32 -18.83 -2.61
CA ASN A 16 0.30 -19.08 -1.17
C ASN A 16 -0.92 -18.48 -0.45
N PHE A 17 -1.94 -18.08 -1.22
CA PHE A 17 -3.11 -17.37 -0.71
C PHE A 17 -4.39 -18.18 -0.88
N ASN A 18 -5.08 -18.46 0.23
CA ASN A 18 -6.40 -19.04 0.21
C ASN A 18 -7.47 -18.01 0.64
N PRO A 19 -8.36 -17.56 -0.27
CA PRO A 19 -9.35 -16.52 0.06
C PRO A 19 -10.32 -16.93 1.17
N ARG A 20 -10.65 -18.23 1.28
CA ARG A 20 -11.58 -18.71 2.31
C ARG A 20 -10.95 -18.68 3.70
N ARG A 21 -9.71 -19.16 3.84
CA ARG A 21 -8.97 -19.07 5.11
C ARG A 21 -8.71 -17.63 5.51
N TYR A 22 -8.31 -16.80 4.55
CA TYR A 22 -8.11 -15.37 4.76
C TYR A 22 -9.37 -14.70 5.31
N LEU A 23 -10.53 -14.89 4.63
CA LEU A 23 -11.79 -14.29 5.07
C LEU A 23 -12.29 -14.83 6.41
N ASN A 24 -11.96 -16.07 6.77
CA ASN A 24 -12.27 -16.59 8.11
C ASN A 24 -11.53 -15.80 9.19
N ILE A 25 -10.25 -15.48 8.97
CA ILE A 25 -9.44 -14.67 9.89
C ILE A 25 -9.95 -13.24 9.94
N VAL A 26 -10.20 -12.62 8.78
CA VAL A 26 -10.73 -11.24 8.70
C VAL A 26 -12.03 -11.11 9.48
N ARG A 27 -12.94 -12.08 9.35
CA ARG A 27 -14.20 -12.11 10.10
C ARG A 27 -13.98 -12.35 11.60
N SER A 28 -13.18 -13.34 11.97
CA SER A 28 -12.96 -13.67 13.39
C SER A 28 -12.29 -12.53 14.16
N GLU A 29 -11.43 -11.78 13.48
CA GLU A 29 -10.66 -10.68 14.05
C GLU A 29 -11.33 -9.31 13.91
N GLY A 30 -12.52 -9.24 13.30
CA GLY A 30 -13.26 -8.00 13.09
C GLY A 30 -12.48 -6.97 12.27
N LEU A 31 -11.72 -7.42 11.26
CA LEU A 31 -10.96 -6.52 10.41
C LEU A 31 -11.88 -5.89 9.35
N GLU A 32 -12.00 -4.57 9.42
CA GLU A 32 -12.74 -3.76 8.45
C GLU A 32 -11.90 -3.45 7.21
N ILE A 33 -10.58 -3.32 7.40
CA ILE A 33 -9.62 -3.11 6.32
C ILE A 33 -8.43 -4.03 6.58
N SER A 34 -8.05 -4.83 5.61
CA SER A 34 -6.97 -5.78 5.75
C SER A 34 -6.16 -5.92 4.47
N GLN A 35 -5.04 -6.63 4.54
CA GLN A 35 -4.32 -7.12 3.37
C GLN A 35 -3.65 -8.46 3.73
N PRO A 36 -3.41 -9.34 2.75
CA PRO A 36 -2.52 -10.48 2.95
C PRO A 36 -1.11 -9.98 3.32
N GLY A 37 -0.38 -10.77 4.09
CA GLY A 37 1.02 -10.51 4.37
C GLY A 37 1.89 -10.65 3.12
N LEU A 38 3.03 -9.97 3.10
CA LEU A 38 4.01 -10.11 2.04
C LEU A 38 5.18 -10.95 2.50
N ASP A 39 5.62 -11.85 1.63
CA ASP A 39 6.87 -12.58 1.86
C ASP A 39 8.06 -11.62 1.76
N SER A 40 8.84 -11.53 2.84
CA SER A 40 9.98 -10.61 2.97
C SER A 40 11.14 -10.86 1.99
N LYS A 41 11.27 -12.09 1.47
CA LYS A 41 12.37 -12.51 0.59
C LYS A 41 11.96 -12.45 -0.88
N LEU A 42 10.69 -12.67 -1.17
CA LEU A 42 10.18 -12.77 -2.53
C LEU A 42 9.55 -11.47 -3.05
N SER A 43 9.10 -10.59 -2.16
CA SER A 43 8.34 -9.39 -2.52
C SER A 43 9.18 -8.11 -2.51
N GLU A 44 8.82 -7.15 -3.35
CA GLU A 44 9.23 -5.75 -3.21
C GLU A 44 8.50 -5.12 -2.01
N ILE A 45 9.25 -4.71 -0.98
CA ILE A 45 8.68 -4.20 0.28
C ILE A 45 8.89 -2.69 0.41
N HIS A 46 7.79 -1.93 0.36
CA HIS A 46 7.81 -0.48 0.64
C HIS A 46 7.57 -0.14 2.11
N HIS A 47 6.66 -0.85 2.77
CA HIS A 47 6.28 -0.58 4.15
C HIS A 47 6.46 -1.80 5.05
N ARG A 48 7.23 -1.66 6.15
CA ARG A 48 7.58 -2.80 7.02
C ARG A 48 6.39 -3.49 7.71
N ILE A 49 5.23 -2.83 7.78
CA ILE A 49 4.00 -3.42 8.32
C ILE A 49 3.35 -4.39 7.34
N THR A 50 3.63 -4.36 6.04
CA THR A 50 3.06 -5.32 5.09
C THR A 50 3.75 -6.68 5.14
N VAL A 51 4.96 -6.72 5.71
CA VAL A 51 5.76 -7.94 5.83
C VAL A 51 5.09 -8.92 6.78
N ARG A 52 4.85 -10.14 6.29
CA ARG A 52 4.26 -11.21 7.09
C ARG A 52 5.16 -11.59 8.28
N LYS A 53 4.55 -12.01 9.38
CA LYS A 53 5.22 -12.62 10.53
C LYS A 53 5.07 -14.13 10.49
N ASN A 54 6.17 -14.86 10.67
CA ASN A 54 6.13 -16.32 10.65
C ASN A 54 5.52 -16.95 11.91
N THR A 55 5.34 -16.16 12.98
CA THR A 55 4.96 -16.65 14.31
C THR A 55 3.51 -16.33 14.69
N GLY A 56 2.69 -15.83 13.77
CA GLY A 56 1.32 -15.43 14.07
C GLY A 56 0.38 -15.54 12.87
N THR A 57 -0.92 -15.47 13.16
CA THR A 57 -1.98 -15.54 12.15
C THR A 57 -2.20 -14.20 11.45
N PHE A 58 -2.01 -13.09 12.17
CA PHE A 58 -2.17 -11.72 11.70
C PHE A 58 -1.43 -10.74 12.63
N HIS A 59 -1.26 -9.49 12.18
CA HIS A 59 -0.82 -8.40 13.03
C HIS A 59 -1.40 -7.04 12.63
N ARG A 60 -1.44 -6.12 13.59
CA ARG A 60 -1.99 -4.75 13.42
C ARG A 60 -0.93 -3.66 13.59
N ARG A 61 0.32 -4.06 13.84
CA ARG A 61 1.47 -3.20 14.11
C ARG A 61 2.79 -3.87 13.74
N VAL A 62 3.73 -3.05 13.29
CA VAL A 62 5.15 -3.43 13.17
C VAL A 62 5.69 -3.95 14.51
N SER A 63 6.59 -4.94 14.48
CA SER A 63 7.20 -5.48 15.71
C SER A 63 7.81 -4.40 16.60
N ARG A 64 7.59 -4.51 17.93
CA ARG A 64 8.12 -3.59 18.95
C ARG A 64 9.66 -3.59 19.03
N ALA A 65 10.33 -4.63 18.52
CA ALA A 65 11.79 -4.65 18.40
C ALA A 65 12.31 -3.53 17.47
N ASN A 66 11.46 -2.98 16.61
CA ASN A 66 11.79 -1.81 15.82
C ASN A 66 11.60 -0.54 16.65
N LYS A 67 12.69 -0.06 17.27
CA LYS A 67 12.73 1.19 18.08
C LYS A 67 12.22 2.44 17.32
N ARG A 68 12.09 2.40 15.99
CA ARG A 68 11.66 3.53 15.16
C ARG A 68 10.13 3.67 15.00
N CYS A 69 9.32 2.65 15.32
CA CYS A 69 7.86 2.67 15.07
C CYS A 69 7.01 2.89 16.34
N LEU A 70 7.07 4.09 16.91
CA LEU A 70 6.26 4.50 18.07
C LEU A 70 4.87 5.06 17.71
N ARG A 71 4.57 5.23 16.41
CA ARG A 71 3.32 5.88 15.97
C ARG A 71 2.11 4.96 16.16
N GLU A 72 1.08 5.46 16.83
CA GLU A 72 -0.27 4.89 16.83
C GLU A 72 -0.98 5.29 15.53
N GLY A 73 -0.45 4.83 14.40
CA GLY A 73 -0.99 5.12 13.09
C GLY A 73 -0.14 4.74 11.92
N PRO A 74 -0.59 5.03 10.69
CA PRO A 74 0.16 4.71 9.49
C PRO A 74 1.55 5.35 9.51
N PRO A 75 2.58 4.65 9.02
CA PRO A 75 2.57 3.26 8.52
C PRO A 75 2.90 2.23 9.61
N CYS A 76 2.87 2.60 10.91
CA CYS A 76 3.31 1.73 12.00
C CYS A 76 2.20 0.82 12.56
N SER A 77 0.95 1.28 12.58
CA SER A 77 -0.18 0.56 13.14
C SER A 77 -1.50 0.96 12.48
N GLY A 78 -2.41 0.00 12.33
CA GLY A 78 -3.74 0.22 11.77
C GLY A 78 -3.67 0.80 10.36
N TRP A 79 -2.89 0.14 9.49
CA TRP A 79 -2.60 0.57 8.13
C TRP A 79 -2.35 -0.65 7.24
N VAL A 80 -2.75 -0.53 5.97
CA VAL A 80 -2.45 -1.46 4.89
C VAL A 80 -1.98 -0.65 3.68
N GLU A 81 -1.18 -1.26 2.82
CA GLU A 81 -0.70 -0.61 1.60
C GLU A 81 -1.77 -0.69 0.51
N GLY A 82 -1.79 0.31 -0.38
CA GLY A 82 -2.79 0.40 -1.45
C GLY A 82 -2.78 -0.73 -2.49
N MET A 83 -1.74 -1.55 -2.56
CA MET A 83 -1.56 -2.56 -3.61
C MET A 83 -2.40 -3.83 -3.45
N ALA A 84 -2.70 -4.24 -2.20
CA ALA A 84 -3.46 -5.46 -1.93
C ALA A 84 -4.53 -5.31 -0.82
N PRO A 85 -5.22 -4.15 -0.69
CA PRO A 85 -6.23 -3.99 0.33
C PRO A 85 -7.45 -4.87 0.09
N VAL A 86 -8.05 -5.28 1.19
CA VAL A 86 -9.35 -5.91 1.28
C VAL A 86 -10.18 -5.08 2.24
N PHE A 87 -11.37 -4.70 1.81
CA PHE A 87 -12.29 -3.86 2.57
C PHE A 87 -13.55 -4.64 2.92
N SER A 88 -14.08 -4.41 4.12
CA SER A 88 -15.49 -4.70 4.39
C SER A 88 -16.37 -3.87 3.46
N LYS A 89 -17.61 -4.30 3.25
CA LYS A 89 -18.59 -3.54 2.47
C LYS A 89 -18.73 -2.09 2.96
N TYR A 90 -18.77 -1.87 4.28
CA TYR A 90 -18.93 -0.53 4.86
C TYR A 90 -17.67 0.32 4.69
N ALA A 91 -16.49 -0.27 4.93
CA ALA A 91 -15.23 0.43 4.70
C ALA A 91 -15.06 0.81 3.22
N TRP A 92 -15.43 -0.10 2.30
CA TRP A 92 -15.39 0.16 0.87
C TRP A 92 -16.30 1.31 0.45
N GLN A 93 -17.54 1.36 0.97
CA GLN A 93 -18.45 2.47 0.68
C GLN A 93 -17.82 3.82 1.06
N CYS A 94 -17.12 3.91 2.19
CA CYS A 94 -16.40 5.13 2.55
C CYS A 94 -15.18 5.38 1.63
N VAL A 95 -14.34 4.37 1.40
CA VAL A 95 -13.13 4.49 0.58
C VAL A 95 -13.45 4.89 -0.86
N TRP A 96 -14.53 4.36 -1.43
CA TRP A 96 -15.00 4.69 -2.77
C TRP A 96 -15.20 6.20 -2.97
N HIS A 97 -15.72 6.91 -1.95
CA HIS A 97 -15.89 8.36 -2.02
C HIS A 97 -14.58 9.13 -1.78
N LEU A 98 -13.56 8.51 -1.19
CA LEU A 98 -12.22 9.08 -1.05
C LEU A 98 -11.42 9.01 -2.35
N ILE A 99 -11.64 7.96 -3.17
CA ILE A 99 -11.00 7.81 -4.46
C ILE A 99 -11.65 8.79 -5.44
N GLN A 100 -10.82 9.62 -6.08
CA GLN A 100 -11.26 10.72 -6.91
C GLN A 100 -10.74 10.51 -8.33
N ASN A 101 -11.50 10.97 -9.33
CA ASN A 101 -11.16 10.80 -10.75
C ASN A 101 -9.91 11.62 -11.18
N ASP A 102 -9.34 12.44 -10.30
CA ASP A 102 -8.16 13.26 -10.55
C ASP A 102 -6.84 12.57 -10.15
N LEU A 103 -6.88 11.29 -9.76
CA LEU A 103 -5.72 10.50 -9.36
C LEU A 103 -5.23 9.63 -10.52
N ILE A 104 -3.98 9.80 -10.95
CA ILE A 104 -3.35 8.90 -11.92
C ILE A 104 -2.86 7.62 -11.24
N HIS A 105 -2.25 7.77 -10.06
CA HIS A 105 -1.65 6.64 -9.32
C HIS A 105 -2.16 6.54 -7.88
N GLY A 106 -2.73 7.61 -7.32
CA GLY A 106 -3.31 7.58 -5.97
C GLY A 106 -2.32 7.34 -4.82
N TRP A 107 -1.01 7.26 -5.07
CA TRP A 107 -0.02 6.94 -4.05
C TRP A 107 -0.12 7.86 -2.82
N GLY A 108 -0.22 7.25 -1.65
CA GLY A 108 -0.30 7.94 -0.36
C GLY A 108 -1.73 8.22 0.13
N ILE A 109 -2.76 7.94 -0.67
CA ILE A 109 -4.16 8.03 -0.24
C ILE A 109 -4.52 6.96 0.80
N ASP A 110 -3.83 5.82 0.75
CA ASP A 110 -3.93 4.70 1.70
C ASP A 110 -3.65 5.10 3.16
N TYR A 111 -2.90 6.20 3.39
CA TYR A 111 -2.77 6.83 4.71
C TYR A 111 -4.09 7.35 5.29
N LYS A 112 -5.12 7.52 4.46
CA LYS A 112 -6.47 7.97 4.85
C LYS A 112 -7.50 6.85 4.91
N PHE A 113 -7.25 5.69 4.31
CA PHE A 113 -8.21 4.57 4.37
C PHE A 113 -8.58 4.18 5.78
N GLY A 114 -7.67 4.35 6.75
CA GLY A 114 -7.95 4.07 8.14
C GLY A 114 -9.08 4.90 8.78
N TYR A 115 -9.50 6.02 8.17
CA TYR A 115 -10.69 6.78 8.59
C TYR A 115 -12.01 6.09 8.19
N CYS A 116 -11.96 5.15 7.26
CA CYS A 116 -13.13 4.38 6.80
C CYS A 116 -13.36 3.08 7.56
N ALA A 117 -12.43 2.69 8.45
CA ALA A 117 -12.66 1.57 9.35
C ALA A 117 -13.60 1.99 10.48
N GLN A 118 -14.65 1.22 10.70
CA GLN A 118 -15.52 1.41 11.87
C GLN A 118 -14.74 1.09 13.15
N GLY A 119 -14.93 1.89 14.19
CA GLY A 119 -14.28 1.70 15.49
C GLY A 119 -12.80 2.12 15.53
N ASP A 120 -12.01 1.47 16.39
CA ASP A 120 -10.59 1.77 16.56
C ASP A 120 -9.78 1.12 15.44
N ARG A 121 -9.27 1.93 14.51
CA ARG A 121 -8.46 1.42 13.39
C ARG A 121 -7.18 0.70 13.81
N THR A 122 -6.67 0.89 15.03
CA THR A 122 -5.52 0.10 15.53
C THR A 122 -5.90 -1.34 15.88
N LYS A 123 -7.20 -1.61 16.02
CA LYS A 123 -7.81 -2.93 16.26
C LYS A 123 -8.46 -3.50 15.00
N ASN A 124 -9.10 -2.67 14.19
CA ASN A 124 -9.93 -3.14 13.10
C ASN A 124 -9.22 -3.07 11.74
N ILE A 125 -7.92 -2.77 11.73
CA ILE A 125 -7.08 -2.82 10.54
C ILE A 125 -5.83 -3.65 10.79
N GLY A 126 -5.53 -4.58 9.88
CA GLY A 126 -4.40 -5.48 10.05
C GLY A 126 -3.96 -6.23 8.80
N VAL A 127 -2.83 -6.89 8.92
CA VAL A 127 -2.22 -7.75 7.92
C VAL A 127 -2.39 -9.19 8.35
N VAL A 128 -2.91 -10.04 7.46
CA VAL A 128 -3.09 -11.47 7.73
C VAL A 128 -1.79 -12.19 7.36
N ASP A 129 -1.07 -12.71 8.35
CA ASP A 129 0.30 -13.23 8.22
C ASP A 129 0.35 -14.67 7.69
N SER A 130 -0.67 -15.43 8.04
CA SER A 130 -0.81 -16.85 7.68
C SER A 130 -1.19 -17.06 6.21
N GLU A 131 -1.85 -16.08 5.61
CA GLU A 131 -2.26 -16.07 4.20
C GLU A 131 -1.53 -14.93 3.50
N PHE A 132 -0.57 -15.28 2.64
CA PHE A 132 0.39 -14.32 2.11
C PHE A 132 0.48 -14.38 0.60
N ILE A 133 0.91 -13.26 0.02
CA ILE A 133 1.11 -13.08 -1.42
C ILE A 133 2.54 -12.61 -1.69
N VAL A 134 2.93 -12.61 -2.96
CA VAL A 134 4.21 -12.05 -3.41
C VAL A 134 3.93 -10.85 -4.31
N HIS A 135 4.50 -9.70 -3.97
CA HIS A 135 4.39 -8.48 -4.79
C HIS A 135 5.66 -8.30 -5.61
N ARG A 136 5.54 -8.31 -6.94
CA ARG A 136 6.70 -8.26 -7.84
C ARG A 136 7.25 -6.85 -8.04
N GLY A 137 6.49 -5.80 -7.75
CA GLY A 137 6.90 -4.41 -7.97
C GLY A 137 7.06 -4.07 -9.45
N VAL A 138 6.31 -4.76 -10.32
CA VAL A 138 6.31 -4.55 -11.77
C VAL A 138 5.62 -3.23 -12.06
N GLN A 139 6.38 -2.30 -12.64
CA GLN A 139 5.85 -0.97 -12.95
C GLN A 139 5.19 -0.98 -14.33
N THR A 140 3.87 -0.93 -14.34
CA THR A 140 3.06 -0.88 -15.56
C THR A 140 2.87 0.54 -16.09
N LEU A 141 2.87 1.56 -15.21
CA LEU A 141 2.79 2.97 -15.57
C LEU A 141 4.17 3.61 -15.80
N GLY A 142 4.43 4.08 -17.03
CA GLY A 142 5.62 4.89 -17.37
C GLY A 142 6.63 4.24 -18.31
N GLY A 143 6.32 3.08 -18.89
CA GLY A 143 6.94 2.60 -20.12
C GLY A 143 8.47 2.52 -20.09
N SER A 144 9.02 1.61 -19.29
CA SER A 144 10.28 0.95 -19.63
C SER A 144 10.28 -0.43 -18.99
N THR A 145 9.85 -1.42 -19.78
CA THR A 145 10.05 -2.84 -19.52
C THR A 145 11.55 -3.12 -19.57
N ILE A 146 12.24 -2.87 -18.47
CA ILE A 146 13.42 -3.67 -18.13
C ILE A 146 12.92 -4.60 -17.05
N THR A 147 12.54 -5.80 -17.48
CA THR A 147 12.32 -6.95 -16.62
C THR A 147 13.55 -7.11 -15.74
N LYS A 148 13.49 -6.62 -14.50
CA LYS A 148 14.38 -7.11 -13.46
C LYS A 148 13.85 -8.49 -13.08
N ASP A 149 14.67 -9.48 -13.40
CA ASP A 149 14.56 -10.87 -12.98
C ASP A 149 13.47 -11.70 -13.67
N GLY A 150 13.81 -12.11 -14.89
CA GLY A 150 13.08 -13.14 -15.63
C GLY A 150 13.95 -14.06 -16.49
N ILE A 151 15.26 -14.22 -16.27
CA ILE A 151 16.07 -15.25 -16.97
C ILE A 151 17.23 -15.75 -16.08
N ARG A 152 17.00 -16.85 -15.34
CA ARG A 152 18.07 -17.80 -14.96
C ARG A 152 18.12 -18.97 -15.95
N GLY A 153 18.13 -18.66 -17.25
CA GLY A 153 18.24 -19.63 -18.35
C GLY A 153 19.52 -19.41 -19.16
N LYS A 154 20.25 -20.48 -19.45
CA LYS A 154 21.65 -20.54 -19.94
C LYS A 154 21.96 -19.95 -21.34
N ASN A 155 21.17 -19.03 -21.90
CA ASN A 155 21.39 -18.47 -23.25
C ASN A 155 21.51 -16.93 -23.30
N ALA A 156 22.19 -16.32 -22.33
CA ALA A 156 22.27 -14.86 -22.16
C ALA A 156 23.30 -14.14 -23.08
N GLN A 157 24.17 -14.86 -23.79
CA GLN A 157 25.24 -14.23 -24.58
C GLN A 157 24.83 -13.86 -26.02
N SER A 158 23.99 -14.65 -26.70
CA SER A 158 23.64 -14.40 -28.11
C SER A 158 22.61 -13.29 -28.32
N LEU A 159 21.76 -13.01 -27.33
CA LEU A 159 20.75 -11.93 -27.37
C LEU A 159 21.34 -10.55 -26.99
N ARG A 160 22.42 -10.54 -26.21
CA ARG A 160 23.12 -9.30 -25.78
C ARG A 160 23.73 -8.53 -26.95
N GLN A 161 24.22 -9.22 -27.98
CA GLN A 161 24.85 -8.59 -29.14
C GLN A 161 23.84 -7.94 -30.09
N LYS A 162 22.64 -8.54 -30.26
CA LYS A 162 21.57 -7.95 -31.09
C LYS A 162 20.92 -6.72 -30.45
N ALA A 163 20.78 -6.68 -29.12
CA ALA A 163 20.20 -5.53 -28.41
C ALA A 163 21.14 -4.31 -28.38
N ALA A 164 22.46 -4.51 -28.36
CA ALA A 164 23.45 -3.43 -28.35
C ALA A 164 23.54 -2.66 -29.68
N GLN A 165 23.23 -3.32 -30.82
CA GLN A 165 23.21 -2.65 -32.13
C GLN A 165 21.95 -1.79 -32.37
N VAL A 166 20.80 -2.18 -31.80
CA VAL A 166 19.53 -1.44 -31.99
C VAL A 166 19.49 -0.15 -31.15
N GLN A 167 20.20 -0.07 -30.02
CA GLN A 167 20.22 1.13 -29.18
C GLN A 167 21.07 2.28 -29.73
N LYS A 168 21.93 2.05 -30.73
CA LYS A 168 22.75 3.12 -31.33
C LYS A 168 21.98 4.01 -32.34
N SER A 169 20.75 3.64 -32.73
CA SER A 169 20.03 4.33 -33.81
C SER A 169 18.84 5.22 -33.38
N ARG A 170 18.53 5.31 -32.08
CA ARG A 170 17.50 6.25 -31.59
C ARG A 170 18.11 7.22 -30.59
N GLY A 171 18.56 8.37 -31.09
CA GLY A 171 18.93 9.52 -30.27
C GLY A 171 17.80 9.83 -29.29
N ARG A 172 18.07 9.65 -27.99
CA ARG A 172 17.13 9.96 -26.93
C ARG A 172 17.62 11.25 -26.26
N ASP A 173 16.87 12.31 -26.52
CA ASP A 173 16.96 13.61 -25.86
C ASP A 173 17.07 13.42 -24.33
N PRO A 174 17.90 14.18 -23.57
CA PRO A 174 18.10 14.02 -22.13
C PRO A 174 16.89 14.43 -21.26
N GLY A 175 15.68 14.44 -21.83
CA GLY A 175 14.44 14.74 -21.14
C GLY A 175 14.15 13.71 -20.04
N LEU A 176 13.68 14.20 -18.87
CA LEU A 176 13.29 13.39 -17.71
C LEU A 176 12.50 12.14 -18.13
N ASP A 177 12.96 10.98 -17.70
CA ASP A 177 12.30 9.68 -17.92
C ASP A 177 10.80 9.78 -17.57
N MET A 178 9.93 9.16 -18.38
CA MET A 178 8.47 9.24 -18.26
C MET A 178 8.00 8.87 -16.85
N ARG A 179 8.67 7.89 -16.24
CA ARG A 179 8.48 7.52 -14.84
C ARG A 179 8.64 8.68 -13.87
N THR A 180 9.65 9.51 -14.07
CA THR A 180 9.90 10.69 -13.22
C THR A 180 8.77 11.70 -13.36
N LYS A 181 8.21 11.85 -14.58
CA LYS A 181 7.03 12.68 -14.81
C LYS A 181 5.81 12.15 -14.06
N ILE A 182 5.54 10.84 -14.12
CA ILE A 182 4.43 10.20 -13.38
C ILE A 182 4.60 10.38 -11.87
N ARG A 183 5.79 10.12 -11.31
CA ARG A 183 6.05 10.32 -9.87
C ARG A 183 5.88 11.78 -9.46
N ARG A 184 6.31 12.73 -10.29
CA ARG A 184 6.12 14.16 -10.03
C ARG A 184 4.63 14.54 -10.04
N LYS A 185 3.87 14.01 -11.00
CA LYS A 185 2.43 14.24 -11.13
C LYS A 185 1.65 13.64 -9.97
N SER A 186 1.90 12.37 -9.62
CA SER A 186 1.33 11.70 -8.45
C SER A 186 1.61 12.44 -7.13
N ARG A 187 2.82 12.97 -6.95
CA ARG A 187 3.11 13.84 -5.78
C ARG A 187 2.31 15.14 -5.79
N SER A 188 2.02 15.71 -6.96
CA SER A 188 1.17 16.91 -7.04
C SER A 188 -0.28 16.59 -6.68
N GLU A 189 -0.81 15.50 -7.23
CA GLU A 189 -2.16 15.01 -6.92
C GLU A 189 -2.33 14.74 -5.42
N LEU A 190 -1.35 14.08 -4.79
CA LEU A 190 -1.36 13.85 -3.35
C LEU A 190 -1.39 15.16 -2.55
N ARG A 191 -0.63 16.19 -2.98
CA ARG A 191 -0.67 17.50 -2.32
C ARG A 191 -2.05 18.16 -2.44
N ASP A 192 -2.66 18.07 -3.61
CA ASP A 192 -3.97 18.67 -3.84
C ASP A 192 -5.07 17.92 -3.07
N PHE A 193 -5.01 16.58 -3.03
CA PHE A 193 -5.81 15.77 -2.14
C PHE A 193 -5.65 16.17 -0.66
N GLN A 194 -4.40 16.35 -0.18
CA GLN A 194 -4.14 16.77 1.19
C GLN A 194 -4.72 18.15 1.52
N LYS A 195 -4.65 19.10 0.58
CA LYS A 195 -5.28 20.42 0.72
C LYS A 195 -6.81 20.29 0.81
N ARG A 196 -7.42 19.50 -0.07
CA ARG A 196 -8.88 19.24 -0.07
C ARG A 196 -9.31 18.58 1.24
N TRP A 197 -8.61 17.55 1.68
CA TRP A 197 -8.84 16.89 2.98
C TRP A 197 -8.75 17.88 4.14
N ALA A 198 -7.68 18.69 4.20
CA ALA A 198 -7.49 19.65 5.28
C ALA A 198 -8.55 20.75 5.29
N ARG A 199 -9.00 21.18 4.11
CA ARG A 199 -10.10 22.13 3.94
C ARG A 199 -11.42 21.53 4.43
N ALA A 200 -11.78 20.34 3.97
CA ALA A 200 -13.01 19.65 4.38
C ALA A 200 -13.07 19.44 5.90
N ALA A 201 -11.97 18.94 6.49
CA ALA A 201 -11.84 18.74 7.93
C ALA A 201 -11.94 20.04 8.75
N ARG A 202 -11.62 21.20 8.16
CA ARG A 202 -11.71 22.52 8.82
C ARG A 202 -13.08 23.15 8.67
N GLU A 203 -13.73 22.95 7.52
CA GLU A 203 -15.03 23.53 7.20
C GLU A 203 -16.18 22.78 7.86
N ASP A 204 -16.04 21.46 8.06
CA ASP A 204 -17.00 20.68 8.84
C ASP A 204 -16.82 20.96 10.34
N ARG A 205 -17.67 21.83 10.89
CA ARG A 205 -17.67 22.21 12.30
C ARG A 205 -18.00 21.06 13.26
N THR A 206 -18.65 20.01 12.76
CA THR A 206 -19.02 18.83 13.54
C THR A 206 -18.00 17.71 13.45
N TRP A 207 -17.03 17.83 12.54
CA TRP A 207 -15.99 16.83 12.35
C TRP A 207 -15.00 16.84 13.51
N VAL A 208 -14.83 15.67 14.12
CA VAL A 208 -13.81 15.41 15.14
C VAL A 208 -12.87 14.37 14.57
N ASP A 209 -11.55 14.66 14.51
CA ASP A 209 -10.57 13.66 14.12
C ASP A 209 -10.56 12.52 15.16
N PRO A 210 -11.08 11.32 14.84
CA PRO A 210 -11.12 10.21 15.79
C PRO A 210 -9.71 9.77 16.24
N PHE A 211 -8.66 10.22 15.53
CA PHE A 211 -7.28 9.90 15.83
C PHE A 211 -6.50 11.05 16.48
N ALA A 212 -7.13 12.17 16.84
CA ALA A 212 -6.44 13.32 17.47
C ALA A 212 -5.79 12.97 18.82
N HIS A 213 -6.42 12.14 19.65
CA HIS A 213 -5.90 11.75 20.96
C HIS A 213 -4.57 10.99 20.89
N SER A 214 -4.42 10.11 19.89
CA SER A 214 -3.16 9.40 19.62
C SER A 214 -2.01 10.37 19.29
N ARG A 215 -2.32 11.53 18.68
CA ARG A 215 -1.34 12.58 18.39
C ARG A 215 -1.00 13.41 19.63
N ARG A 216 -1.99 13.78 20.45
CA ARG A 216 -1.81 14.59 21.67
C ARG A 216 -1.01 13.87 22.76
N LYS A 217 -1.27 12.59 23.01
CA LYS A 217 -0.53 11.77 24.00
C LYS A 217 0.98 11.71 23.71
N ARG A 218 1.39 11.92 22.45
CA ARG A 218 2.79 12.03 22.02
C ARG A 218 3.41 13.39 22.33
N ARG A 219 2.66 14.48 22.19
CA ARG A 219 3.13 15.84 22.44
C ARG A 219 3.51 16.05 23.92
N ASN A 220 2.80 15.38 24.83
CA ASN A 220 3.10 15.42 26.25
C ASN A 220 4.22 14.44 26.68
N ARG A 221 4.64 13.49 25.83
CA ARG A 221 5.70 12.51 26.14
C ARG A 221 7.09 12.92 25.65
N ASN A 222 7.16 13.87 24.71
CA ASN A 222 8.38 14.57 24.33
C ASN A 222 8.14 16.07 24.52
N PRO A 223 8.32 16.62 25.74
CA PRO A 223 8.58 18.05 25.87
C PRO A 223 9.85 18.38 25.07
N GLN A 224 9.89 19.56 24.46
CA GLN A 224 11.05 20.02 23.68
C GLN A 224 12.37 19.90 24.45
#